data_AF-A0A1Z3ML04-F1
#
_entry.id   AF-A0A1Z3ML04-F1
#
_cell.length_a   1.000
_cell.length_b   1.000
_cell.length_c   1.000
_cell.angle_alpha   90.00
_cell.angle_beta   90.00
_cell.angle_gamma   90.00
#
_symmetry.space_group_name_H-M   'P 1'
#
loop_
_entity.id
_entity.type
_entity.pdbx_description
1 polymer ?
#
loop_
_entity_poly.entity_id
_entity_poly.type
_entity_poly.pdbx_seq_one_letter_code
_entity_poly.pdbx_strand_id
1 'polypeptide(L)'
;MPKQASSYGAIVISTILGAAIASFGSYFLFSDLEKSVKEHQSNTPPVVIVDFVDLAQKMEESGEDDVEANMDRIGAAVLKLREAGFIVLDAQAVLAAPQTMYLPQQFLEQQ
;
A
#
# COMPACT_ATOMS: atom_id res chain seq x y z
N MET A 1 27.77 -60.57 5.70
CA MET A 1 26.32 -60.35 5.56
C MET A 1 25.97 -59.04 6.26
N PRO A 2 25.53 -57.98 5.56
CA PRO A 2 25.37 -56.64 6.11
C PRO A 2 24.04 -56.48 6.89
N LYS A 3 24.10 -55.94 8.11
CA LYS A 3 22.91 -55.53 8.89
C LYS A 3 22.44 -54.14 8.44
N GLN A 4 21.56 -54.09 7.44
CA GLN A 4 20.76 -52.91 7.10
C GLN A 4 19.51 -52.87 7.98
N ALA A 5 19.57 -52.29 9.18
CA ALA A 5 18.37 -52.12 10.02
C ALA A 5 18.35 -50.81 10.83
N SER A 6 19.12 -49.80 10.43
CA SER A 6 19.22 -48.51 11.16
C SER A 6 19.26 -47.28 10.22
N SER A 7 18.70 -47.39 9.02
CA SER A 7 18.77 -46.31 8.01
C SER A 7 17.54 -45.40 8.02
N TYR A 8 16.33 -45.96 8.15
CA TYR A 8 15.08 -45.18 8.10
C TYR A 8 14.89 -44.24 9.31
N GLY A 9 15.26 -44.67 10.51
CA GLY A 9 15.17 -43.83 11.71
C GLY A 9 16.10 -42.62 11.67
N ALA A 10 17.31 -42.80 11.13
CA ALA A 10 18.27 -41.71 10.95
C ALA A 10 17.80 -40.69 9.90
N ILE A 11 17.18 -41.17 8.81
CA ILE A 11 16.60 -40.30 7.77
C ILE A 11 15.49 -39.44 8.37
N VAL A 12 14.52 -40.04 9.08
CA VAL A 12 13.40 -39.30 9.68
C VAL A 12 13.89 -38.25 10.68
N ILE A 13 14.84 -38.59 11.56
CA ILE A 13 15.41 -37.65 12.53
C ILE A 13 16.13 -36.50 11.82
N SER A 14 16.91 -36.80 10.77
CA SER A 14 17.62 -35.76 10.01
C SER A 14 16.67 -34.80 9.28
N THR A 15 15.55 -35.29 8.77
CA THR A 15 14.53 -34.47 8.10
C THR A 15 13.82 -33.54 9.10
N ILE A 16 13.46 -34.05 10.29
CA ILE A 16 12.82 -33.24 11.33
C ILE A 16 13.79 -32.15 11.82
N LEU A 17 15.05 -32.53 12.06
CA LEU A 17 16.06 -31.58 12.53
C LEU A 17 16.40 -30.53 11.47
N GLY A 18 16.53 -30.94 10.20
CA GLY A 18 16.74 -30.03 9.07
C GLY A 18 15.55 -29.08 8.86
N ALA A 19 14.32 -29.57 8.95
CA ALA A 19 13.12 -28.75 8.82
C ALA A 19 12.99 -27.74 9.98
N ALA A 20 13.32 -28.15 11.22
CA ALA A 20 13.34 -27.25 12.37
C ALA A 20 14.38 -26.13 12.20
N ILE A 21 15.63 -26.47 11.85
CA ILE A 21 16.69 -25.48 11.64
C ILE A 21 16.34 -24.54 10.47
N ALA A 22 15.82 -25.07 9.36
CA ALA A 22 15.41 -24.27 8.21
C ALA A 22 14.29 -23.29 8.58
N SER A 23 13.28 -23.73 9.34
CA SER A 23 12.14 -22.90 9.74
C SER A 23 12.53 -21.80 10.74
N PHE A 24 13.37 -22.13 11.73
CA PHE A 24 13.88 -21.15 12.69
C PHE A 24 14.86 -20.17 12.04
N GLY A 25 15.73 -20.66 11.16
CA GLY A 25 16.68 -19.82 10.40
C GLY A 25 15.96 -18.87 9.45
N SER A 26 14.93 -19.35 8.74
CA SER A 26 14.12 -18.51 7.86
C SER A 26 13.36 -17.45 8.65
N TYR A 27 12.73 -17.81 9.78
CA TYR A 27 11.98 -16.83 10.59
C TYR A 27 12.88 -15.67 11.05
N PHE A 28 14.10 -15.98 11.50
CA PHE A 28 15.05 -14.96 11.95
C PHE A 28 15.51 -14.07 10.79
N LEU A 29 15.91 -14.65 9.66
CA LEU A 29 16.36 -13.89 8.47
C LEU A 29 15.25 -13.05 7.83
N PHE A 30 14.02 -13.57 7.76
CA PHE A 30 12.89 -12.85 7.17
C PHE A 30 12.35 -11.76 8.09
N SER A 31 12.50 -11.88 9.42
CA SER A 31 12.04 -10.86 10.36
C SER A 31 12.78 -9.52 10.22
N ASP A 32 14.07 -9.54 9.89
CA ASP A 32 14.85 -8.32 9.67
C ASP A 32 14.58 -7.72 8.28
N LEU A 33 14.28 -8.58 7.30
CA LEU A 33 13.82 -8.14 5.98
C LEU A 33 12.45 -7.44 6.07
N GLU A 34 11.48 -8.02 6.79
CA GLU A 34 10.18 -7.40 7.02
C GLU A 34 10.27 -6.05 7.74
N LYS A 35 11.17 -5.92 8.73
CA LYS A 35 11.41 -4.64 9.41
C LYS A 35 11.92 -3.59 8.43
N SER A 36 12.92 -3.91 7.61
CA SER A 36 13.49 -2.96 6.64
C SER A 36 12.49 -2.51 5.57
N VAL A 37 11.62 -3.42 5.11
CA VAL A 37 10.57 -3.11 4.14
C VAL A 37 9.44 -2.30 4.78
N LYS A 38 9.02 -2.64 6.00
CA LYS A 38 8.04 -1.82 6.76
C LYS A 38 8.56 -0.42 7.07
N GLU A 39 9.83 -0.29 7.38
CA GLU A 39 10.44 1.00 7.73
C GLU A 39 10.52 1.96 6.53
N HIS A 40 10.77 1.45 5.32
CA HIS A 40 10.71 2.26 4.10
C HIS A 40 9.27 2.69 3.76
N GLN A 41 8.29 1.82 4.03
CA GLN A 41 6.88 2.13 3.82
C GLN A 41 6.33 3.10 4.88
N SER A 42 6.83 3.06 6.11
CA SER A 42 6.40 3.98 7.18
C SER A 42 7.01 5.38 7.07
N ASN A 43 8.18 5.52 6.44
CA ASN A 43 8.94 6.77 6.46
C ASN A 43 8.71 7.67 5.24
N THR A 44 8.00 7.19 4.21
CA THR A 44 7.63 8.02 3.05
C THR A 44 6.14 8.33 3.13
N PRO A 45 5.72 9.56 3.44
CA PRO A 45 4.31 9.91 3.48
C PRO A 45 3.68 9.65 2.11
N PRO A 46 2.48 9.05 2.06
CA PRO A 46 1.82 8.75 0.80
C PRO A 46 1.50 10.04 0.02
N VAL A 47 1.72 10.02 -1.28
CA VAL A 47 1.50 11.18 -2.17
C VAL A 47 0.22 10.96 -2.97
N VAL A 48 -0.62 11.98 -3.04
CA VAL A 48 -1.82 11.99 -3.89
C VAL A 48 -1.86 13.26 -4.72
N ILE A 49 -2.24 13.12 -5.98
CA ILE A 49 -2.36 14.22 -6.95
C ILE A 49 -3.83 14.52 -7.15
N VAL A 50 -4.19 15.80 -7.07
CA VAL A 50 -5.56 16.27 -7.20
C VAL A 50 -5.66 17.12 -8.45
N ASP A 51 -6.51 16.68 -9.38
CA ASP A 51 -6.87 17.46 -10.57
C ASP A 51 -8.22 18.12 -10.34
N PHE A 52 -8.20 19.37 -9.87
CA PHE A 52 -9.41 20.10 -9.55
C PHE A 52 -10.30 20.35 -10.77
N VAL A 53 -9.72 20.44 -11.98
CA VAL A 53 -10.45 20.69 -13.21
C VAL A 53 -11.20 19.43 -13.65
N ASP A 54 -10.52 18.29 -13.64
CA ASP A 54 -11.16 16.99 -13.95
C ASP A 54 -12.25 16.65 -12.92
N LEU A 55 -11.99 16.89 -11.63
CA LEU A 55 -12.98 16.66 -10.58
C LEU A 55 -14.20 17.59 -10.72
N ALA A 56 -14.00 18.87 -11.03
CA ALA A 56 -15.09 19.81 -11.27
C ALA A 56 -15.97 19.39 -12.45
N GLN A 57 -15.36 19.06 -13.59
CA GLN A 57 -16.07 18.66 -14.81
C GLN A 57 -16.92 17.41 -14.57
N LYS A 58 -16.41 16.45 -13.81
CA LYS A 58 -17.12 15.19 -13.54
C LYS A 58 -18.26 15.34 -12.56
N MET A 59 -18.17 16.29 -11.62
CA MET A 59 -19.29 16.62 -10.74
C MET A 59 -20.42 17.36 -11.49
N GLU A 60 -20.06 18.19 -12.48
CA GLU A 60 -21.01 18.81 -13.41
C GLU A 60 -21.73 17.74 -14.26
N GLU A 61 -21.00 16.74 -14.79
CA GLU A 61 -21.59 15.58 -15.48
C GLU A 61 -22.54 14.75 -14.60
N SER A 62 -22.34 14.79 -13.27
CA SER A 62 -23.17 14.08 -12.29
C SER A 62 -24.47 14.83 -11.95
N GLY A 63 -24.67 16.04 -12.49
CA GLY A 63 -25.88 16.85 -12.28
C GLY A 63 -25.86 17.71 -11.02
N GLU A 64 -24.69 17.91 -10.41
CA GLU A 64 -24.53 18.85 -9.31
C GLU A 64 -24.21 20.24 -9.85
N ASP A 65 -25.25 21.01 -10.16
CA ASP A 65 -25.17 22.35 -10.79
C ASP A 65 -24.55 23.45 -9.91
N ASP A 66 -24.16 23.13 -8.68
CA ASP A 66 -23.55 24.09 -7.74
C ASP A 66 -22.04 23.90 -7.65
N VAL A 67 -21.33 24.67 -8.50
CA VAL A 67 -19.86 24.69 -8.57
C VAL A 67 -19.22 25.05 -7.22
N GLU A 68 -19.85 25.92 -6.43
CA GLU A 68 -19.32 26.36 -5.14
C GLU A 68 -19.39 25.22 -4.12
N ALA A 69 -20.55 24.56 -4.02
CA ALA A 69 -20.71 23.38 -3.17
C ALA A 69 -19.77 22.23 -3.58
N ASN A 70 -19.52 22.06 -4.88
CA ASN A 70 -18.60 21.04 -5.39
C ASN A 70 -17.15 21.33 -5.01
N MET A 71 -16.72 22.58 -5.10
CA MET A 71 -15.37 22.97 -4.66
C MET A 71 -15.19 22.84 -3.15
N ASP A 72 -16.21 23.15 -2.36
CA ASP A 72 -16.17 22.96 -0.90
C ASP A 72 -16.00 21.48 -0.53
N ARG A 73 -16.68 20.57 -1.23
CA ARG A 73 -16.54 19.13 -1.02
C ARG A 73 -15.15 18.62 -1.39
N ILE A 74 -14.61 19.06 -2.53
CA ILE A 74 -13.24 18.73 -2.93
C ILE A 74 -12.24 19.27 -1.90
N GLY A 75 -12.42 20.51 -1.44
CA GLY A 75 -11.60 21.12 -0.39
C GLY A 75 -11.64 20.34 0.92
N ALA A 76 -12.82 19.89 1.34
CA ALA A 76 -13.00 19.06 2.54
C ALA A 76 -12.31 17.69 2.39
N ALA A 77 -12.39 17.06 1.21
CA ALA A 77 -11.69 15.81 0.92
C ALA A 77 -10.16 15.98 0.96
N VAL A 78 -9.64 17.05 0.36
CA VAL A 78 -8.22 17.42 0.40
C VAL A 78 -7.74 17.65 1.84
N LEU A 79 -8.54 18.34 2.64
CA LEU A 79 -8.20 18.59 4.04
C LEU A 79 -8.08 17.28 4.83
N LYS A 80 -9.04 16.35 4.67
CA LYS A 80 -8.99 15.03 5.31
C LYS A 80 -7.76 14.22 4.90
N LEU A 81 -7.35 14.29 3.64
CA LEU A 81 -6.13 13.63 3.15
C LEU A 81 -4.89 14.21 3.82
N ARG A 82 -4.81 15.53 3.96
CA ARG A 82 -3.70 16.20 4.68
C ARG A 82 -3.68 15.81 6.16
N GLU A 83 -4.83 15.76 6.81
CA GLU A 83 -4.95 15.33 8.21
C GLU A 83 -4.56 13.86 8.40
N ALA A 84 -4.82 13.01 7.41
CA ALA A 84 -4.39 11.61 7.38
C ALA A 84 -2.89 11.44 7.07
N GLY A 85 -2.13 12.53 6.88
CA GLY A 85 -0.69 12.51 6.66
C GLY A 85 -0.27 12.36 5.20
N PHE A 86 -1.19 12.55 4.24
CA PHE A 86 -0.85 12.55 2.81
C PHE A 86 -0.19 13.87 2.39
N ILE A 87 0.77 13.77 1.48
CA ILE A 87 1.22 14.91 0.69
C ILE A 87 0.26 15.07 -0.49
N VAL A 88 -0.42 16.22 -0.54
CA VAL A 88 -1.35 16.55 -1.64
C VAL A 88 -0.65 17.48 -2.62
N LEU A 89 -0.64 17.11 -3.90
CA LEU A 89 -0.08 17.90 -4.99
C LEU A 89 -1.19 18.31 -5.96
N ASP A 90 -1.12 19.54 -6.45
CA ASP A 90 -1.98 20.02 -7.54
C ASP A 90 -1.48 19.46 -8.88
N ALA A 91 -2.38 18.90 -9.69
CA ALA A 91 -2.07 18.40 -11.03
C ALA A 91 -1.41 19.47 -11.92
N GLN A 92 -1.73 20.75 -11.77
CA GLN A 92 -1.11 21.84 -12.54
C GLN A 92 0.36 22.10 -12.15
N ALA A 93 0.77 21.67 -10.95
CA ALA A 93 2.15 21.76 -10.48
C ALA A 93 2.96 20.49 -10.77
N VAL A 94 2.33 19.43 -11.32
CA VAL A 94 2.97 18.14 -11.61
C VAL A 94 3.23 18.00 -13.10
N LEU A 95 4.49 17.77 -13.48
CA LEU A 95 4.88 17.62 -14.89
C LEU A 95 4.39 16.30 -15.51
N ALA A 96 4.46 15.20 -14.75
CA ALA A 96 3.99 13.88 -15.17
C ALA A 96 3.86 12.96 -13.96
N ALA A 97 2.82 12.13 -13.96
CA ALA A 97 2.61 11.10 -12.95
C ALA A 97 1.80 9.90 -13.49
N PRO A 98 2.01 8.69 -12.95
CA PRO A 98 1.13 7.56 -13.20
C PRO A 98 -0.30 7.83 -12.71
N GLN A 99 -1.30 7.34 -13.45
CA GLN A 99 -2.73 7.55 -13.15
C GLN A 99 -3.15 7.04 -11.76
N THR A 100 -2.44 6.05 -11.22
CA THR A 100 -2.71 5.48 -9.90
C THR A 100 -2.44 6.44 -8.73
N MET A 101 -1.76 7.57 -8.95
CA MET A 101 -1.51 8.59 -7.94
C MET A 101 -2.58 9.70 -7.93
N TYR A 102 -3.48 9.73 -8.91
CA TYR A 102 -4.56 10.71 -8.96
C TYR A 102 -5.71 10.31 -8.05
N LEU A 103 -6.35 11.30 -7.42
CA LEU A 103 -7.48 11.07 -6.53
C LEU A 103 -8.66 10.44 -7.29
N PRO A 104 -9.13 9.23 -6.93
CA PRO A 104 -10.28 8.61 -7.56
C PRO A 104 -11.59 9.26 -7.08
N GLN A 105 -12.57 9.38 -7.98
CA GLN A 105 -13.87 10.00 -7.71
C GLN A 105 -14.67 9.35 -6.59
N GLN A 106 -14.50 8.04 -6.38
CA GLN A 106 -15.21 7.29 -5.33
C GLN A 106 -14.92 7.83 -3.91
N PHE A 107 -13.84 8.60 -3.74
CA PHE A 107 -13.52 9.27 -2.48
C PHE A 107 -14.34 10.54 -2.21
N LEU A 108 -14.94 11.12 -3.25
CA LEU A 108 -15.81 12.29 -3.16
C LEU A 108 -17.28 11.91 -2.96
N GLU A 109 -17.71 10.76 -3.46
CA GLU A 109 -19.11 10.27 -3.38
C GLU A 109 -19.50 9.71 -1.99
N GLN A 110 -18.53 9.41 -1.12
CA GLN A 110 -18.80 8.86 0.23
C GLN A 110 -19.01 9.94 1.31
N GLN A 111 -19.34 11.18 0.93
CA GLN A 111 -19.58 12.29 1.85
C GLN A 111 -21.01 12.81 1.78
#